data_AF-A0AA45U090-F1
#
_entry.id   AF-A0AA45U090-F1
#
_cell.length_a   1.000
_cell.length_b   1.000
_cell.length_c   1.000
_cell.angle_alpha   90.00
_cell.angle_beta   90.00
_cell.angle_gamma   90.00
#
_symmetry.space_group_name_H-M   'P 1'
#
loop_
_entity.id
_entity.type
_entity.pdbx_description
1 polymer ?
#
loop_
_entity_poly.entity_id
_entity_poly.type
_entity_poly.pdbx_seq_one_letter_code
_entity_poly.pdbx_strand_id
1 'polypeptide(L)'
;EGVYVNMAYLMEEGEGEFKFMTSEVSREKPIDYGHMARVLVQERERGGYPIWVTGPALVHSRARADMTWFVENGFVGALLAGNAVAVHDIEASIYGTTLGMSGAGEATSGGHGLHMRAINRVRQAGSIAKAVEAGVITNGIMHACVKHGVPFVLTGSIRDDGPLPDVVTDNLAAQDAMRRHAVKATMAVLVATALHAIATGNMLPAFVTEKDGSLRELPTICVDSSEFVVSKLKDRGTHQAFGVVTNAQDFMHILRLYVERELAARGTAPKPA
;
A
#
# COMPACT_ATOMS: atom_id res chain seq x y z
N GLU A 1 -35.24 16.45 -6.28
CA GLU A 1 -35.39 16.47 -4.81
C GLU A 1 -35.16 15.07 -4.25
N GLY A 2 -34.70 14.93 -2.99
CA GLY A 2 -34.48 13.63 -2.35
C GLY A 2 -33.05 13.07 -2.37
N VAL A 3 -32.05 13.84 -2.80
CA VAL A 3 -30.63 13.49 -2.68
C VAL A 3 -30.02 14.34 -1.57
N TYR A 4 -29.49 13.70 -0.53
CA TYR A 4 -28.77 14.35 0.56
C TYR A 4 -27.28 14.08 0.43
N VAL A 5 -26.47 15.13 0.40
CA VAL A 5 -25.01 15.04 0.40
C VAL A 5 -24.53 15.65 1.71
N ASN A 6 -23.81 14.86 2.51
CA ASN A 6 -23.20 15.38 3.73
C ASN A 6 -21.96 16.20 3.36
N MET A 7 -22.09 17.52 3.41
CA MET A 7 -21.04 18.49 3.07
C MET A 7 -20.40 19.11 4.32
N ALA A 8 -20.73 18.65 5.54
CA ALA A 8 -20.32 19.29 6.79
C ALA A 8 -18.79 19.41 6.94
N TYR A 9 -18.03 18.60 6.21
CA TYR A 9 -16.58 18.56 6.21
C TYR A 9 -15.93 19.27 4.99
N LEU A 10 -16.72 19.81 4.06
CA LEU A 10 -16.23 20.55 2.88
C LEU A 10 -16.25 22.08 3.06
N MET A 11 -16.70 22.56 4.22
CA MET A 11 -16.68 23.98 4.55
C MET A 11 -15.39 24.34 5.28
N GLU A 12 -14.41 24.87 4.54
CA GLU A 12 -13.28 25.59 5.15
C GLU A 12 -13.77 26.93 5.71
N GLU A 13 -13.52 27.19 6.98
CA GLU A 13 -13.65 28.54 7.55
C GLU A 13 -12.62 29.45 6.89
N GLY A 14 -13.06 30.61 6.39
CA GLY A 14 -12.23 31.53 5.62
C GLY A 14 -10.93 31.91 6.33
N GLU A 15 -9.79 31.57 5.73
CA GLU A 15 -8.48 31.91 6.28
C GLU A 15 -8.04 33.32 5.87
N GLY A 16 -7.63 34.13 6.86
CA GLY A 16 -7.21 35.53 6.70
C GLY A 16 -5.84 35.80 6.05
N GLU A 17 -5.52 37.10 5.94
CA GLU A 17 -4.38 37.73 5.24
C GLU A 17 -3.01 37.02 5.40
N PHE A 18 -2.38 36.75 4.25
CA PHE A 18 -0.98 36.35 4.01
C PHE A 18 -0.34 35.30 4.95
N LYS A 19 -0.16 34.07 4.44
CA LYS A 19 0.55 32.97 5.11
C LYS A 19 1.60 32.33 4.19
N PHE A 20 2.71 31.87 4.76
CA PHE A 20 3.68 31.00 4.09
C PHE A 20 3.28 29.52 4.26
N MET A 21 3.69 28.64 3.34
CA MET A 21 3.45 27.18 3.40
C MET A 21 1.97 26.74 3.35
N THR A 22 1.13 27.52 2.66
CA THR A 22 -0.28 27.20 2.43
C THR A 22 -0.49 25.99 1.53
N SER A 23 0.50 25.57 0.75
CA SER A 23 0.41 24.35 -0.05
C SER A 23 0.34 23.11 0.84
N GLU A 24 -0.73 22.33 0.75
CA GLU A 24 -0.91 21.16 1.61
C GLU A 24 0.07 20.01 1.32
N VAL A 25 0.75 20.04 0.17
CA VAL A 25 1.74 19.04 -0.26
C VAL A 25 3.04 19.77 -0.57
N SER A 26 4.10 19.44 0.16
CA SER A 26 5.44 19.98 -0.08
C SER A 26 6.47 19.06 0.55
N ARG A 27 7.62 18.90 -0.10
CA ARG A 27 8.81 18.24 0.48
C ARG A 27 9.36 18.95 1.72
N GLU A 28 9.04 20.22 1.89
CA GLU A 28 9.53 21.07 2.97
C GLU A 28 8.61 21.06 4.20
N LYS A 29 7.53 20.27 4.18
CA LYS A 29 6.67 20.05 5.36
C LYS A 29 7.19 18.88 6.20
N PRO A 30 7.33 19.05 7.53
CA PRO A 30 7.69 17.93 8.42
C PRO A 30 6.68 16.78 8.31
N ILE A 31 7.18 15.56 8.16
CA ILE A 31 6.35 14.35 8.09
C ILE A 31 6.10 13.84 9.51
N ASP A 32 4.84 13.86 9.98
CA ASP A 32 4.47 13.33 11.28
C ASP A 32 4.23 11.80 11.24
N TYR A 33 5.34 11.05 11.23
CA TYR A 33 5.31 9.58 11.30
C TYR A 33 4.64 9.06 12.58
N GLY A 34 4.73 9.80 13.69
CA GLY A 34 4.09 9.43 14.95
C GLY A 34 2.57 9.43 14.84
N HIS A 35 2.00 10.45 14.19
CA HIS A 35 0.57 10.51 13.93
C HIS A 35 0.11 9.39 12.98
N MET A 36 0.81 9.18 11.86
CA MET A 36 0.47 8.09 10.93
C MET A 36 0.52 6.72 11.60
N ALA A 37 1.54 6.46 12.43
CA ALA A 37 1.65 5.23 13.20
C ALA A 37 0.50 5.07 14.20
N ARG A 38 0.14 6.13 14.94
CA ARG A 38 -1.03 6.13 15.85
C ARG A 38 -2.31 5.78 15.13
N VAL A 39 -2.57 6.42 13.98
CA VAL A 39 -3.77 6.16 13.17
C VAL A 39 -3.79 4.70 12.71
N LEU A 40 -2.69 4.18 12.18
CA LEU A 40 -2.60 2.80 11.69
C LEU A 40 -2.78 1.76 12.81
N VAL A 41 -2.21 2.01 14.00
CA VAL A 41 -2.40 1.14 15.19
C VAL A 41 -3.85 1.17 15.67
N GLN A 42 -4.46 2.36 15.75
CA GLN A 42 -5.87 2.49 16.12
C GLN A 42 -6.79 1.79 15.12
N GLU A 43 -6.51 1.88 13.81
CA GLU A 43 -7.25 1.15 12.76
C GLU A 43 -7.21 -0.36 12.99
N ARG A 44 -6.03 -0.90 13.30
CA ARG A 44 -5.89 -2.33 13.60
C ARG A 44 -6.68 -2.71 14.85
N GLU A 45 -6.57 -1.93 15.93
CA GLU A 45 -7.23 -2.21 17.21
C GLU A 45 -8.76 -2.19 17.11
N ARG A 46 -9.34 -1.32 16.27
CA ARG A 46 -10.79 -1.29 16.03
C ARG A 46 -11.27 -2.40 15.08
N GLY A 47 -10.37 -3.22 14.56
CA GLY A 47 -10.68 -4.26 13.57
C GLY A 47 -10.99 -3.69 12.19
N GLY A 48 -10.32 -2.59 11.83
CA GLY A 48 -10.44 -1.94 10.53
C GLY A 48 -9.93 -2.81 9.37
N TYR A 49 -10.07 -2.28 8.16
CA TYR A 49 -9.65 -2.93 6.93
C TYR A 49 -8.72 -2.02 6.13
N PRO A 50 -7.45 -1.84 6.56
CA PRO A 50 -6.51 -0.99 5.82
C PRO A 50 -6.15 -1.64 4.49
N ILE A 51 -6.35 -0.92 3.38
CA ILE A 51 -5.87 -1.36 2.07
C ILE A 51 -4.50 -0.76 1.80
N TRP A 52 -3.59 -1.58 1.28
CA TRP A 52 -2.26 -1.14 0.86
C TRP A 52 -2.15 -1.22 -0.65
N VAL A 53 -1.76 -0.13 -1.29
CA VAL A 53 -1.58 -0.03 -2.73
C VAL A 53 -0.12 0.21 -3.02
N THR A 54 0.55 -0.74 -3.66
CA THR A 54 2.02 -0.71 -3.75
C THR A 54 2.51 -0.77 -5.19
N GLY A 55 3.57 -0.01 -5.47
CA GLY A 55 4.33 -0.09 -6.72
C GLY A 55 5.64 -0.85 -6.59
N PRO A 56 6.24 -1.25 -7.73
CA PRO A 56 7.46 -2.07 -7.71
C PRO A 56 8.66 -1.35 -7.10
N ALA A 57 8.66 -0.01 -7.09
CA ALA A 57 9.69 0.78 -6.41
C ALA A 57 9.79 0.45 -4.91
N LEU A 58 8.72 0.03 -4.24
CA LEU A 58 8.77 -0.45 -2.85
C LEU A 58 9.68 -1.69 -2.74
N VAL A 59 9.57 -2.63 -3.67
CA VAL A 59 10.39 -3.85 -3.69
C VAL A 59 11.84 -3.52 -4.05
N HIS A 60 12.06 -2.67 -5.07
CA HIS A 60 13.39 -2.32 -5.56
C HIS A 60 14.19 -1.47 -4.56
N SER A 61 13.49 -0.64 -3.78
CA SER A 61 14.09 0.22 -2.75
C SER A 61 14.23 -0.49 -1.40
N ARG A 62 14.27 -1.82 -1.35
CA ARG A 62 14.55 -2.59 -0.12
C ARG A 62 13.50 -2.47 1.01
N ALA A 63 12.29 -1.96 0.74
CA ALA A 63 11.20 -1.94 1.71
C ALA A 63 10.41 -3.27 1.80
N ARG A 64 10.86 -4.31 1.10
CA ARG A 64 10.21 -5.63 1.04
C ARG A 64 10.01 -6.23 2.44
N ALA A 65 11.02 -6.17 3.30
CA ALA A 65 10.97 -6.72 4.65
C ALA A 65 9.96 -5.97 5.53
N ASP A 66 9.89 -4.65 5.42
CA ASP A 66 8.95 -3.84 6.20
C ASP A 66 7.50 -4.08 5.76
N MET A 67 7.25 -4.17 4.44
CA MET A 67 5.92 -4.54 3.94
C MET A 67 5.51 -5.95 4.38
N THR A 68 6.45 -6.91 4.35
CA THR A 68 6.24 -8.27 4.87
C THR A 68 5.84 -8.21 6.34
N TRP A 69 6.55 -7.42 7.16
CA TRP A 69 6.24 -7.23 8.58
C TRP A 69 4.83 -6.65 8.79
N PHE A 70 4.41 -5.66 8.00
CA PHE A 70 3.05 -5.09 8.11
C PHE A 70 1.96 -6.14 7.80
N VAL A 71 2.19 -7.01 6.82
CA VAL A 71 1.28 -8.14 6.50
C VAL A 71 1.22 -9.10 7.69
N GLU A 72 2.37 -9.55 8.19
CA GLU A 72 2.47 -10.54 9.27
C GLU A 72 1.88 -10.04 10.60
N ASN A 73 1.92 -8.73 10.84
CA ASN A 73 1.42 -8.09 12.07
C ASN A 73 -0.01 -7.54 11.96
N GLY A 74 -0.74 -7.92 10.90
CA GLY A 74 -2.18 -7.64 10.76
C GLY A 74 -2.52 -6.19 10.42
N PHE A 75 -1.60 -5.43 9.83
CA PHE A 75 -1.84 -4.05 9.40
C PHE A 75 -2.36 -3.94 7.96
N VAL A 76 -2.56 -5.08 7.28
CA VAL A 76 -2.95 -5.14 5.87
C VAL A 76 -4.21 -5.98 5.74
N GLY A 77 -5.34 -5.33 5.45
CA GLY A 77 -6.61 -5.99 5.16
C GLY A 77 -6.71 -6.47 3.70
N ALA A 78 -6.06 -5.76 2.77
CA ALA A 78 -5.86 -6.21 1.39
C ALA A 78 -4.63 -5.52 0.76
N LEU A 79 -3.98 -6.21 -0.17
CA LEU A 79 -2.90 -5.66 -0.99
C LEU A 79 -3.36 -5.47 -2.44
N LEU A 80 -3.33 -4.25 -2.96
CA LEU A 80 -3.60 -3.95 -4.36
C LEU A 80 -2.29 -3.59 -5.06
N ALA A 81 -1.95 -4.29 -6.13
CA ALA A 81 -0.69 -4.10 -6.83
C ALA A 81 -0.82 -4.51 -8.31
N GLY A 82 0.28 -4.43 -9.05
CA GLY A 82 0.38 -4.99 -10.40
C GLY A 82 1.36 -6.16 -10.46
N ASN A 83 1.44 -6.80 -11.63
CA ASN A 83 2.33 -7.94 -11.90
C ASN A 83 3.78 -7.70 -11.42
N ALA A 84 4.35 -6.52 -11.74
CA ALA A 84 5.73 -6.19 -11.41
C ALA A 84 6.07 -6.29 -9.91
N VAL A 85 5.16 -5.91 -9.01
CA VAL A 85 5.40 -6.01 -7.55
C VAL A 85 5.56 -7.47 -7.15
N ALA A 86 4.61 -8.32 -7.56
CA ALA A 86 4.63 -9.73 -7.24
C ALA A 86 5.82 -10.44 -7.89
N VAL A 87 6.10 -10.15 -9.17
CA VAL A 87 7.24 -10.76 -9.88
C VAL A 87 8.57 -10.45 -9.19
N HIS A 88 8.85 -9.19 -8.84
CA HIS A 88 10.13 -8.85 -8.22
C HIS A 88 10.21 -9.27 -6.75
N ASP A 89 9.09 -9.33 -6.02
CA ASP A 89 9.05 -9.92 -4.68
C ASP A 89 9.39 -11.43 -4.71
N ILE A 90 8.88 -12.14 -5.71
CA ILE A 90 9.10 -13.56 -5.91
C ILE A 90 10.52 -13.81 -6.47
N GLU A 91 11.00 -12.98 -7.39
CA GLU A 91 12.40 -12.99 -7.84
C GLU A 91 13.34 -12.88 -6.64
N ALA A 92 13.08 -11.94 -5.72
CA ALA A 92 13.86 -11.77 -4.50
C ALA A 92 13.78 -13.00 -3.58
N SER A 93 12.60 -13.61 -3.44
CA SER A 93 12.45 -14.84 -2.65
C SER A 93 13.26 -16.00 -3.21
N ILE A 94 13.32 -16.13 -4.53
CA ILE A 94 13.84 -17.31 -5.21
C ILE A 94 15.33 -17.18 -5.50
N TYR A 95 15.78 -16.00 -5.89
CA TYR A 95 17.12 -15.73 -6.41
C TYR A 95 17.91 -14.71 -5.59
N GLY A 96 17.28 -14.06 -4.61
CA GLY A 96 17.93 -13.01 -3.81
C GLY A 96 18.21 -11.72 -4.58
N THR A 97 17.51 -11.49 -5.70
CA THR A 97 17.67 -10.31 -6.56
C THR A 97 16.35 -9.60 -6.85
N THR A 98 16.44 -8.32 -7.19
CA THR A 98 15.35 -7.56 -7.80
C THR A 98 15.86 -6.92 -9.08
N LEU A 99 15.25 -7.23 -10.24
CA LEU A 99 15.78 -6.85 -11.56
C LEU A 99 17.24 -7.30 -11.78
N GLY A 100 17.61 -8.46 -11.23
CA GLY A 100 18.97 -8.97 -11.31
C GLY A 100 20.00 -8.21 -10.47
N MET A 101 19.58 -7.27 -9.63
CA MET A 101 20.43 -6.55 -8.69
C MET A 101 20.46 -7.30 -7.36
N SER A 102 21.67 -7.50 -6.80
CA SER A 102 21.86 -8.10 -5.49
C SER A 102 21.44 -7.16 -4.36
N GLY A 103 21.35 -7.67 -3.12
CA GLY A 103 21.10 -6.85 -1.94
C GLY A 103 22.11 -5.69 -1.76
N ALA A 104 23.35 -5.88 -2.21
CA ALA A 104 24.40 -4.85 -2.18
C ALA A 104 24.21 -3.73 -3.23
N GLY A 105 23.24 -3.88 -4.14
CA GLY A 105 23.00 -2.91 -5.22
C GLY A 105 23.82 -3.18 -6.49
N GLU A 106 24.45 -4.34 -6.60
CA GLU A 106 25.32 -4.71 -7.71
C GLU A 106 24.57 -5.57 -8.73
N ALA A 107 24.84 -5.38 -10.02
CA ALA A 107 24.29 -6.24 -11.06
C ALA A 107 24.88 -7.66 -10.97
N THR A 108 24.04 -8.68 -11.09
CA THR A 108 24.46 -10.09 -11.11
C THR A 108 24.61 -10.62 -12.53
N SER A 109 25.53 -11.57 -12.73
CA SER A 109 25.70 -12.22 -14.02
C SER A 109 24.44 -12.99 -14.43
N GLY A 110 23.89 -12.67 -15.61
CA GLY A 110 22.61 -13.23 -16.08
C GLY A 110 21.36 -12.74 -15.32
N GLY A 111 21.50 -11.69 -14.50
CA GLY A 111 20.42 -11.13 -13.67
C GLY A 111 19.20 -10.67 -14.46
N HIS A 112 19.41 -10.20 -15.70
CA HIS A 112 18.34 -9.72 -16.58
C HIS A 112 17.24 -10.77 -16.86
N GLY A 113 17.52 -12.08 -16.69
CA GLY A 113 16.57 -13.15 -16.94
C GLY A 113 15.90 -13.71 -15.67
N LEU A 114 16.28 -13.25 -14.47
CA LEU A 114 15.84 -13.87 -13.22
C LEU A 114 14.33 -13.68 -12.97
N HIS A 115 13.79 -12.49 -13.26
CA HIS A 115 12.35 -12.25 -13.17
C HIS A 115 11.54 -13.16 -14.12
N MET A 116 12.02 -13.40 -15.35
CA MET A 116 11.37 -14.35 -16.27
C MET A 116 11.40 -15.79 -15.76
N ARG A 117 12.50 -16.21 -15.13
CA ARG A 117 12.58 -17.55 -14.51
C ARG A 117 11.66 -17.66 -13.28
N ALA A 118 11.52 -16.57 -12.50
CA ALA A 118 10.58 -16.50 -11.40
C ALA A 118 9.14 -16.66 -11.90
N ILE A 119 8.76 -15.92 -12.94
CA ILE A 119 7.46 -16.07 -13.63
C ILE A 119 7.24 -17.52 -14.05
N ASN A 120 8.20 -18.13 -14.75
CA ASN A 120 8.07 -19.51 -15.23
C ASN A 120 7.86 -20.51 -14.08
N ARG A 121 8.55 -20.34 -12.94
CA ARG A 121 8.37 -21.20 -11.76
C ARG A 121 6.96 -21.10 -11.18
N VAL A 122 6.40 -19.89 -11.07
CA VAL A 122 5.02 -19.70 -10.58
C VAL A 122 4.00 -20.24 -11.58
N ARG A 123 4.20 -20.01 -12.88
CA ARG A 123 3.34 -20.56 -13.94
C ARG A 123 3.35 -22.10 -13.94
N GLN A 124 4.52 -22.71 -13.71
CA GLN A 124 4.64 -24.16 -13.56
C GLN A 124 3.88 -24.69 -12.33
N ALA A 125 3.88 -23.96 -11.22
CA ALA A 125 3.09 -24.29 -10.03
C ALA A 125 1.58 -24.03 -10.22
N GLY A 126 1.22 -23.13 -11.13
CA GLY A 126 -0.16 -22.80 -11.51
C GLY A 126 -0.78 -21.61 -10.76
N SER A 127 -0.21 -21.18 -9.64
CA SER A 127 -0.54 -19.93 -8.94
C SER A 127 0.53 -19.58 -7.91
N ILE A 128 0.51 -18.33 -7.42
CA ILE A 128 1.36 -17.89 -6.30
C ILE A 128 1.10 -18.75 -5.05
N ALA A 129 -0.17 -19.02 -4.72
CA ALA A 129 -0.53 -19.85 -3.56
C ALA A 129 0.06 -21.27 -3.67
N LYS A 130 -0.08 -21.93 -4.83
CA LYS A 130 0.51 -23.25 -5.06
C LYS A 130 2.04 -23.23 -5.02
N ALA A 131 2.67 -22.17 -5.51
CA ALA A 131 4.12 -22.02 -5.43
C ALA A 131 4.60 -21.84 -3.97
N VAL A 132 3.82 -21.18 -3.11
CA VAL A 132 4.09 -21.11 -1.66
C VAL A 132 3.89 -22.48 -1.00
N GLU A 133 2.80 -23.18 -1.31
CA GLU A 133 2.52 -24.53 -0.77
C GLU A 133 3.60 -25.54 -1.15
N ALA A 134 4.09 -25.48 -2.38
CA ALA A 134 5.17 -26.33 -2.89
C ALA A 134 6.57 -25.94 -2.39
N GLY A 135 6.70 -24.89 -1.57
CA GLY A 135 7.99 -24.41 -1.04
C GLY A 135 8.89 -23.74 -2.08
N VAL A 136 8.36 -23.36 -3.24
CA VAL A 136 9.11 -22.60 -4.27
C VAL A 136 9.30 -21.15 -3.84
N ILE A 137 8.25 -20.56 -3.24
CA ILE A 137 8.29 -19.23 -2.62
C ILE A 137 8.27 -19.44 -1.10
N THR A 138 9.30 -18.97 -0.40
CA THR A 138 9.52 -19.28 1.03
C THR A 138 9.51 -18.06 1.93
N ASN A 139 9.52 -16.85 1.37
CA ASN A 139 9.51 -15.58 2.12
C ASN A 139 9.04 -14.44 1.21
N GLY A 140 8.78 -13.27 1.80
CA GLY A 140 8.38 -12.05 1.07
C GLY A 140 6.93 -11.67 1.20
N ILE A 141 6.55 -10.62 0.47
CA ILE A 141 5.24 -10.00 0.54
C ILE A 141 4.17 -11.01 0.09
N MET A 142 4.35 -11.63 -1.08
CA MET A 142 3.36 -12.58 -1.61
C MET A 142 3.27 -13.85 -0.75
N HIS A 143 4.39 -14.31 -0.21
CA HIS A 143 4.42 -15.43 0.74
C HIS A 143 3.64 -15.09 2.01
N ALA A 144 3.90 -13.93 2.63
CA ALA A 144 3.21 -13.49 3.83
C ALA A 144 1.71 -13.31 3.56
N CYS A 145 1.32 -12.73 2.42
CA CYS A 145 -0.10 -12.61 2.06
C CYS A 145 -0.79 -13.99 2.02
N VAL A 146 -0.17 -14.99 1.38
CA VAL A 146 -0.72 -16.36 1.34
C VAL A 146 -0.78 -16.98 2.73
N LYS A 147 0.31 -16.92 3.52
CA LYS A 147 0.37 -17.55 4.84
C LYS A 147 -0.58 -16.93 5.87
N HIS A 148 -0.81 -15.62 5.79
CA HIS A 148 -1.68 -14.88 6.71
C HIS A 148 -3.10 -14.69 6.16
N GLY A 149 -3.42 -15.25 4.98
CA GLY A 149 -4.74 -15.12 4.37
C GLY A 149 -5.12 -13.68 3.99
N VAL A 150 -4.13 -12.83 3.73
CA VAL A 150 -4.37 -11.46 3.26
C VAL A 150 -4.68 -11.50 1.77
N PRO A 151 -5.88 -11.09 1.34
CA PRO A 151 -6.24 -11.08 -0.06
C PRO A 151 -5.41 -10.04 -0.82
N PHE A 152 -5.03 -10.39 -2.04
CA PHE A 152 -4.36 -9.48 -2.95
C PHE A 152 -5.05 -9.43 -4.31
N VAL A 153 -4.97 -8.28 -4.97
CA VAL A 153 -5.42 -8.09 -6.35
C VAL A 153 -4.22 -7.62 -7.16
N LEU A 154 -3.83 -8.42 -8.16
CA LEU A 154 -2.78 -8.07 -9.12
C LEU A 154 -3.43 -7.66 -10.43
N THR A 155 -3.38 -6.37 -10.77
CA THR A 155 -3.97 -5.88 -12.02
C THR A 155 -2.96 -5.86 -13.15
N GLY A 156 -3.40 -6.32 -14.32
CA GLY A 156 -2.58 -6.35 -15.52
C GLY A 156 -2.23 -4.96 -16.04
N SER A 157 -1.13 -4.87 -16.76
CA SER A 157 -0.69 -3.67 -17.46
C SER A 157 -0.09 -4.04 -18.81
N ILE A 158 -0.12 -3.11 -19.76
CA ILE A 158 0.44 -3.28 -21.12
C ILE A 158 1.95 -3.55 -21.14
N ARG A 159 2.64 -3.38 -20.01
CA ARG A 159 4.09 -3.60 -19.84
C ARG A 159 4.43 -4.94 -19.19
N ASP A 160 3.44 -5.77 -18.88
CA ASP A 160 3.67 -6.95 -18.07
C ASP A 160 4.44 -8.03 -18.81
N ASP A 161 5.55 -8.48 -18.21
CA ASP A 161 6.22 -9.72 -18.59
C ASP A 161 5.49 -10.93 -18.01
N GLY A 162 5.27 -11.98 -18.81
CA GLY A 162 4.59 -13.21 -18.38
C GLY A 162 3.12 -13.23 -18.82
N PRO A 163 2.15 -12.77 -18.00
CA PRO A 163 2.23 -12.41 -16.57
C PRO A 163 2.16 -13.64 -15.64
N LEU A 164 2.21 -13.39 -14.32
CA LEU A 164 1.87 -14.41 -13.32
C LEU A 164 0.41 -14.89 -13.49
N PRO A 165 0.08 -16.16 -13.17
CA PRO A 165 -1.28 -16.71 -13.33
C PRO A 165 -2.36 -15.94 -12.56
N ASP A 166 -2.00 -15.36 -11.42
CA ASP A 166 -2.90 -14.64 -10.51
C ASP A 166 -3.24 -13.21 -10.99
N VAL A 167 -2.64 -12.75 -12.09
CA VAL A 167 -2.86 -11.39 -12.62
C VAL A 167 -4.17 -11.33 -13.40
N VAL A 168 -5.02 -10.35 -13.05
CA VAL A 168 -6.25 -10.05 -13.78
C VAL A 168 -5.91 -9.13 -14.96
N THR A 169 -5.86 -9.68 -16.17
CA THR A 169 -5.47 -8.96 -17.38
C THR A 169 -6.57 -8.10 -17.98
N ASP A 170 -7.84 -8.40 -17.69
CA ASP A 170 -8.98 -7.56 -18.09
C ASP A 170 -9.09 -6.37 -17.14
N ASN A 171 -8.94 -5.15 -17.65
CA ASN A 171 -8.89 -3.94 -16.84
C ASN A 171 -10.22 -3.62 -16.13
N LEU A 172 -11.36 -3.99 -16.70
CA LEU A 172 -12.67 -3.77 -16.06
C LEU A 172 -12.87 -4.77 -14.93
N ALA A 173 -12.57 -6.04 -15.17
CA ALA A 173 -12.59 -7.07 -14.13
C ALA A 173 -11.58 -6.77 -13.01
N ALA A 174 -10.42 -6.23 -13.35
CA ALA A 174 -9.40 -5.80 -12.41
C ALA A 174 -9.88 -4.63 -11.54
N GLN A 175 -10.52 -3.62 -12.16
CA GLN A 175 -11.15 -2.52 -11.43
C GLN A 175 -12.23 -3.02 -10.48
N ASP A 176 -13.12 -3.91 -10.93
CA ASP A 176 -14.16 -4.50 -10.07
C ASP A 176 -13.55 -5.30 -8.92
N ALA A 177 -12.45 -6.02 -9.17
CA ALA A 177 -11.71 -6.73 -8.13
C ALA A 177 -11.12 -5.80 -7.08
N MET A 178 -10.48 -4.71 -7.50
CA MET A 178 -9.99 -3.69 -6.58
C MET A 178 -11.14 -3.02 -5.82
N ARG A 179 -12.24 -2.67 -6.50
CA ARG A 179 -13.42 -2.02 -5.90
C ARG A 179 -14.02 -2.84 -4.77
N ARG A 180 -14.08 -4.19 -4.91
CA ARG A 180 -14.53 -5.08 -3.83
C ARG A 180 -13.76 -4.89 -2.52
N HIS A 181 -12.48 -4.50 -2.59
CA HIS A 181 -11.69 -4.17 -1.40
C HIS A 181 -11.80 -2.70 -1.00
N ALA A 182 -11.80 -1.78 -1.97
CA ALA A 182 -11.89 -0.34 -1.73
C ALA A 182 -13.16 0.06 -0.96
N VAL A 183 -14.31 -0.54 -1.27
CA VAL A 183 -15.58 -0.24 -0.56
C VAL A 183 -15.61 -0.70 0.90
N LYS A 184 -14.72 -1.63 1.28
CA LYS A 184 -14.56 -2.10 2.67
C LYS A 184 -13.49 -1.31 3.41
N ALA A 185 -12.69 -0.49 2.71
CA ALA A 185 -11.51 0.13 3.27
C ALA A 185 -11.89 1.06 4.42
N THR A 186 -11.17 0.96 5.54
CA THR A 186 -11.28 1.92 6.65
C THR A 186 -10.11 2.89 6.70
N MET A 187 -9.07 2.60 5.91
CA MET A 187 -7.85 3.37 5.71
C MET A 187 -7.21 2.91 4.40
N ALA A 188 -6.47 3.79 3.74
CA ALA A 188 -5.68 3.45 2.55
C ALA A 188 -4.24 3.95 2.68
N VAL A 189 -3.26 3.11 2.33
CA VAL A 189 -1.85 3.48 2.25
C VAL A 189 -1.35 3.21 0.83
N LEU A 190 -1.06 4.29 0.09
CA LEU A 190 -0.69 4.28 -1.32
C LEU A 190 0.81 4.59 -1.43
N VAL A 191 1.62 3.66 -1.92
CA VAL A 191 3.08 3.76 -1.89
C VAL A 191 3.69 3.52 -3.27
N ALA A 192 4.34 4.56 -3.80
CA ALA A 192 5.20 4.55 -4.98
C ALA A 192 4.55 3.97 -6.25
N THR A 193 3.28 4.30 -6.49
CA THR A 193 2.56 3.92 -7.70
C THR A 193 1.51 4.94 -8.13
N ALA A 194 1.83 5.76 -9.14
CA ALA A 194 0.86 6.71 -9.67
C ALA A 194 -0.42 6.02 -10.21
N LEU A 195 -0.26 5.01 -11.07
CA LEU A 195 -1.39 4.35 -11.74
C LEU A 195 -2.36 3.70 -10.75
N HIS A 196 -1.88 2.82 -9.87
CA HIS A 196 -2.77 2.10 -8.95
C HIS A 196 -3.27 2.99 -7.83
N ALA A 197 -2.47 3.96 -7.36
CA ALA A 197 -2.94 4.91 -6.35
C ALA A 197 -4.10 5.74 -6.88
N ILE A 198 -3.96 6.33 -8.08
CA ILE A 198 -5.03 7.11 -8.71
C ILE A 198 -6.27 6.26 -8.99
N ALA A 199 -6.09 5.04 -9.52
CA ALA A 199 -7.21 4.13 -9.75
C ALA A 199 -7.94 3.82 -8.44
N THR A 200 -7.19 3.52 -7.36
CA THR A 200 -7.76 3.23 -6.04
C THR A 200 -8.47 4.44 -5.44
N GLY A 201 -7.88 5.64 -5.54
CA GLY A 201 -8.49 6.89 -5.08
C GLY A 201 -9.87 7.13 -5.70
N ASN A 202 -10.03 6.85 -7.00
CA ASN A 202 -11.32 6.92 -7.68
C ASN A 202 -12.37 5.91 -7.18
N MET A 203 -11.97 4.88 -6.43
CA MET A 203 -12.84 3.82 -5.91
C MET A 203 -13.04 3.90 -4.39
N LEU A 204 -12.25 4.72 -3.71
CA LEU A 204 -12.33 4.87 -2.25
C LEU A 204 -13.56 5.69 -1.87
N PRO A 205 -14.29 5.30 -0.81
CA PRO A 205 -15.25 6.17 -0.19
C PRO A 205 -14.54 7.33 0.53
N ALA A 206 -15.20 8.48 0.62
CA ALA A 206 -14.70 9.61 1.42
C ALA A 206 -14.91 9.41 2.93
N PHE A 207 -15.80 8.49 3.32
CA PHE A 207 -16.12 8.25 4.72
C PHE A 207 -16.28 6.77 4.99
N VAL A 208 -15.93 6.40 6.22
CA VAL A 208 -16.18 5.10 6.83
C VAL A 208 -17.38 5.26 7.75
N THR A 209 -18.37 4.38 7.60
CA THR A 209 -19.48 4.26 8.57
C THR A 209 -19.03 3.36 9.71
N GLU A 210 -18.93 3.93 10.90
CA GLU A 210 -18.57 3.22 12.12
C GLU A 210 -19.73 2.36 12.63
N LYS A 211 -19.47 1.44 13.56
CA LYS A 211 -20.48 0.49 14.09
C LYS A 211 -21.65 1.19 14.79
N ASP A 212 -21.43 2.38 15.33
CA ASP A 212 -22.45 3.20 15.98
C ASP A 212 -23.25 4.07 14.99
N GLY A 213 -22.97 3.95 13.69
CA GLY A 213 -23.61 4.73 12.62
C GLY A 213 -22.98 6.11 12.41
N SER A 214 -21.97 6.49 13.19
CA SER A 214 -21.23 7.73 12.95
C SER A 214 -20.37 7.64 11.68
N LEU A 215 -20.09 8.79 11.08
CA LEU A 215 -19.21 8.89 9.92
C LEU A 215 -17.87 9.43 10.35
N ARG A 216 -16.81 8.80 9.86
CA ARG A 216 -15.44 9.27 10.01
C ARG A 216 -14.76 9.32 8.65
N GLU A 217 -13.89 10.29 8.46
CA GLU A 217 -13.05 10.38 7.28
C GLU A 217 -12.21 9.11 7.08
N LEU A 218 -12.06 8.68 5.82
CA LEU A 218 -11.20 7.56 5.47
C LEU A 218 -9.75 8.07 5.39
N PRO A 219 -8.88 7.75 6.36
CA PRO A 219 -7.53 8.27 6.37
C PRO A 219 -6.78 7.66 5.18
N THR A 220 -6.27 8.52 4.31
CA THR A 220 -5.48 8.07 3.16
C THR A 220 -4.05 8.59 3.33
N ILE A 221 -3.05 7.72 3.24
CA ILE A 221 -1.65 8.12 3.19
C ILE A 221 -1.16 7.91 1.76
N CYS A 222 -0.66 8.95 1.12
CA CYS A 222 -0.09 8.86 -0.21
C CYS A 222 1.41 9.17 -0.16
N VAL A 223 2.23 8.22 -0.57
CA VAL A 223 3.69 8.31 -0.54
C VAL A 223 4.23 8.15 -1.94
N ASP A 224 4.94 9.18 -2.42
CA ASP A 224 5.69 9.10 -3.67
C ASP A 224 6.92 10.01 -3.61
N SER A 225 7.96 9.67 -4.36
CA SER A 225 9.13 10.54 -4.54
C SER A 225 8.80 11.81 -5.33
N SER A 226 7.71 11.78 -6.10
CA SER A 226 7.24 12.88 -6.93
C SER A 226 6.03 13.56 -6.32
N GLU A 227 6.13 14.88 -6.14
CA GLU A 227 5.00 15.73 -5.73
C GLU A 227 3.81 15.59 -6.67
N PHE A 228 4.05 15.34 -7.97
CA PHE A 228 3.00 15.22 -8.98
C PHE A 228 1.94 14.18 -8.62
N VAL A 229 2.37 13.00 -8.15
CA VAL A 229 1.46 11.90 -7.84
C VAL A 229 0.59 12.26 -6.63
N VAL A 230 1.22 12.82 -5.61
CA VAL A 230 0.56 13.23 -4.36
C VAL A 230 -0.46 14.34 -4.63
N SER A 231 -0.09 15.36 -5.41
CA SER A 231 -1.00 16.44 -5.81
C SER A 231 -2.16 15.94 -6.67
N LYS A 232 -1.91 15.01 -7.60
CA LYS A 232 -2.97 14.45 -8.46
C LYS A 232 -4.03 13.65 -7.73
N LEU A 233 -3.67 13.01 -6.62
CA LEU A 233 -4.62 12.30 -5.78
C LEU A 233 -5.52 13.26 -5.01
N LYS A 234 -4.96 14.36 -4.51
CA LYS A 234 -5.76 15.42 -3.89
C LYS A 234 -6.72 16.07 -4.87
N ASP A 235 -6.27 16.40 -6.08
CA ASP A 235 -7.09 16.99 -7.16
C ASP A 235 -8.33 16.13 -7.52
N ARG A 236 -8.33 14.84 -7.20
CA ARG A 236 -9.39 13.88 -7.56
C ARG A 236 -10.36 13.60 -6.41
N GLY A 237 -10.43 14.49 -5.43
CA GLY A 237 -11.40 14.41 -4.33
C GLY A 237 -10.91 13.63 -3.12
N THR A 238 -9.67 13.13 -3.12
CA THR A 238 -9.03 12.55 -1.92
C THR A 238 -8.40 13.67 -1.09
N HIS A 239 -9.18 14.67 -0.69
CA HIS A 239 -8.72 15.80 0.14
C HIS A 239 -8.19 15.34 1.51
N GLN A 240 -8.64 14.16 1.97
CA GLN A 240 -8.27 13.52 3.24
C GLN A 240 -6.92 12.77 3.19
N ALA A 241 -6.05 13.10 2.23
CA ALA A 241 -4.78 12.43 2.02
C ALA A 241 -3.61 13.11 2.76
N PHE A 242 -2.95 12.39 3.66
CA PHE A 242 -1.60 12.70 4.13
C PHE A 242 -0.62 12.50 2.96
N GLY A 243 -0.24 13.61 2.33
CA GLY A 243 0.73 13.60 1.25
C GLY A 243 2.16 13.57 1.78
N VAL A 244 2.89 12.50 1.50
CA VAL A 244 4.27 12.30 1.94
C VAL A 244 5.19 12.21 0.72
N VAL A 245 6.03 13.22 0.53
CA VAL A 245 6.94 13.28 -0.62
C VAL A 245 8.31 12.76 -0.21
N THR A 246 8.54 11.45 -0.37
CA THR A 246 9.78 10.78 0.06
C THR A 246 10.00 9.45 -0.68
N ASN A 247 11.16 8.83 -0.50
CA ASN A 247 11.45 7.49 -1.00
C ASN A 247 10.63 6.42 -0.22
N ALA A 248 10.15 5.39 -0.92
CA ALA A 248 9.38 4.30 -0.32
C ALA A 248 10.16 3.56 0.79
N GLN A 249 11.47 3.35 0.62
CA GLN A 249 12.34 2.74 1.64
C GLN A 249 12.23 3.47 2.97
N ASP A 250 12.53 4.76 2.94
CA ASP A 250 12.64 5.58 4.14
C ASP A 250 11.28 5.70 4.82
N PHE A 251 10.22 5.89 4.03
CA PHE A 251 8.87 5.90 4.56
C PHE A 251 8.52 4.60 5.28
N MET A 252 8.70 3.46 4.62
CA MET A 252 8.31 2.16 5.17
C MET A 252 9.10 1.81 6.43
N HIS A 253 10.41 2.06 6.41
CA HIS A 253 11.28 1.77 7.55
C HIS A 253 10.97 2.68 8.75
N ILE A 254 10.82 3.98 8.53
CA ILE A 254 10.50 4.94 9.59
C ILE A 254 9.08 4.70 10.12
N LEU A 255 8.09 4.49 9.24
CA LEU A 255 6.72 4.19 9.67
C LEU A 255 6.70 2.94 10.56
N ARG A 256 7.38 1.86 10.15
CA ARG A 256 7.47 0.64 10.96
C ARG A 256 8.08 0.92 12.32
N LEU A 257 9.18 1.66 12.39
CA LEU A 257 9.82 2.03 13.66
C LEU A 257 8.84 2.76 14.60
N TYR A 258 8.05 3.71 14.08
CA TYR A 258 7.06 4.43 14.87
C TYR A 258 5.87 3.55 15.27
N VAL A 259 5.45 2.63 14.41
CA VAL A 259 4.40 1.65 14.73
C VAL A 259 4.86 0.70 15.84
N GLU A 260 6.08 0.17 15.77
CA GLU A 260 6.67 -0.67 16.82
C GLU A 260 6.75 0.09 18.16
N ARG A 261 7.15 1.37 18.14
CA ARG A 261 7.15 2.23 19.33
C ARG A 261 5.76 2.47 19.90
N GLU A 262 4.78 2.74 19.05
CA GLU A 262 3.39 2.95 19.47
C GLU A 262 2.81 1.68 20.12
N LEU A 263 3.07 0.51 19.52
CA LEU A 263 2.68 -0.77 20.10
C LEU A 263 3.35 -1.03 21.45
N ALA A 264 4.65 -0.73 21.58
CA ALA A 264 5.37 -0.87 22.85
C ALA A 264 4.79 0.06 23.93
N ALA A 265 4.54 1.33 23.60
CA ALA A 265 3.96 2.31 24.52
C ALA A 265 2.59 1.86 25.04
N ARG A 266 1.72 1.33 24.16
CA ARG A 266 0.40 0.80 24.53
C ARG A 266 0.49 -0.49 25.35
N GLY A 267 1.42 -1.38 25.02
CA GLY A 267 1.65 -2.62 25.77
C GLY A 267 2.16 -2.39 27.20
N THR A 268 2.84 -1.27 27.45
CA THR A 268 3.30 -0.87 28.78
C THR A 268 2.28 -0.10 29.62
N ALA A 269 1.11 0.25 29.05
CA ALA A 269 0.08 0.97 29.80
C ALA A 269 -0.57 0.05 30.85
N PRO A 270 -0.72 0.48 32.12
CA PRO A 270 -1.40 -0.30 33.13
C PRO A 270 -2.85 -0.57 32.68
N LYS A 271 -3.28 -1.84 32.71
CA LYS A 271 -4.68 -2.18 32.45
C LYS A 271 -5.55 -1.47 33.50
N PRO A 272 -6.64 -0.79 33.11
CA PRO A 272 -7.58 -0.24 34.09
C PRO A 272 -8.09 -1.39 34.97
N ALA A 273 -8.06 -1.15 36.28
CA ALA A 273 -8.47 -2.09 37.32
C ALA A 273 -9.98 -2.41 37.27
#